data_AF-A0A7V3FMY1-F1
#
_entry.id   AF-A0A7V3FMY1-F1
#
_cell.length_a   1.000
_cell.length_b   1.000
_cell.length_c   1.000
_cell.angle_alpha   90.00
_cell.angle_beta   90.00
_cell.angle_gamma   90.00
#
_symmetry.space_group_name_H-M   'P 1'
#
loop_
_entity.id
_entity.type
_entity.pdbx_description
1 polymer ?
#
loop_
_entity_poly.entity_id
_entity_poly.type
_entity_poly.pdbx_seq_one_letter_code
_entity_poly.pdbx_strand_id
1 'polypeptide(L)'
;MKIKPSFTFAPVYKRWTYVLMAAGFAALAAGAFLDPARMWANLLINNFYYTSLALAAAFFLAILYVTNAGWASNFKRVPEAMTRFLPVALLLMLTLVFGMHSLYHWSHHDA
;
A
#
# COMPACT_ATOMS: atom_id res chain seq x y z
N MET A 1 23.92 12.45 29.64
CA MET A 1 22.69 13.17 29.23
C MET A 1 21.79 12.20 28.47
N LYS A 2 20.71 11.67 29.08
CA LYS A 2 19.78 10.75 28.40
C LYS A 2 18.74 11.57 27.63
N ILE A 3 18.89 11.64 26.31
CA ILE A 3 17.90 12.29 25.43
C ILE A 3 16.65 11.41 25.43
N LYS A 4 15.56 11.88 26.03
CA LYS A 4 14.25 11.19 25.94
C LYS A 4 13.80 11.23 24.47
N PRO A 5 13.34 10.10 23.89
CA PRO A 5 12.78 10.11 22.54
C PRO A 5 11.56 11.03 22.49
N SER A 6 11.56 11.99 21.56
CA SER A 6 10.61 13.11 21.51
C SER A 6 9.23 12.77 20.91
N PHE A 7 8.92 11.48 20.70
CA PHE A 7 7.58 11.05 20.27
C PHE A 7 7.31 9.59 20.67
N THR A 8 6.34 9.37 21.56
CA THR A 8 5.83 8.05 21.95
C THR A 8 4.45 7.83 21.34
N PHE A 9 4.32 6.90 20.40
CA PHE A 9 3.02 6.55 19.82
C PHE A 9 2.07 6.03 20.91
N ALA A 10 0.88 6.61 21.00
CA ALA A 10 -0.14 6.05 21.87
C ALA A 10 -0.55 4.65 21.37
N PRO A 11 -0.67 3.65 22.26
CA PRO A 11 -0.97 2.28 21.88
C PRO A 11 -2.32 2.12 21.18
N VAL A 12 -3.24 3.07 21.37
CA VAL A 12 -4.55 3.10 20.72
C VAL A 12 -4.44 3.13 19.19
N TYR A 13 -3.54 3.95 18.63
CA TYR A 13 -3.39 4.07 17.17
C TYR A 13 -2.86 2.78 16.55
N LYS A 14 -1.93 2.12 17.24
CA LYS A 14 -1.39 0.82 16.83
C LYS A 14 -2.46 -0.28 16.85
N ARG A 15 -3.39 -0.25 17.81
CA ARG A 15 -4.51 -1.21 17.85
C ARG A 15 -5.45 -1.01 16.67
N TRP A 16 -5.80 0.24 16.36
CA TRP A 16 -6.67 0.54 15.23
C TRP A 16 -6.09 0.10 13.90
N THR A 17 -4.78 0.27 13.66
CA THR A 17 -4.17 -0.22 12.42
C THR A 17 -4.27 -1.73 12.28
N TYR A 18 -4.07 -2.50 13.37
CA TYR A 18 -4.26 -3.95 13.33
C TYR A 18 -5.70 -4.36 13.07
N VAL A 19 -6.68 -3.66 13.68
CA VAL A 19 -8.10 -3.94 13.46
C VAL A 19 -8.48 -3.69 12.00
N LEU A 20 -8.02 -2.59 11.40
CA LEU A 20 -8.31 -2.28 9.99
C LEU A 20 -7.64 -3.27 9.03
N MET A 21 -6.40 -3.69 9.30
CA MET A 21 -5.73 -4.72 8.51
C MET A 21 -6.46 -6.07 8.59
N ALA A 22 -6.92 -6.46 9.79
CA ALA A 22 -7.69 -7.69 9.98
C ALA A 22 -9.04 -7.63 9.24
N ALA A 23 -9.74 -6.50 9.29
CA ALA A 23 -10.98 -6.30 8.56
C ALA A 23 -10.78 -6.37 7.04
N GLY A 24 -9.70 -5.75 6.52
CA GLY A 24 -9.35 -5.85 5.10
C GLY A 24 -9.04 -7.28 4.66
N PHE A 25 -8.30 -8.03 5.48
CA PHE A 25 -8.00 -9.44 5.19
C PHE A 25 -9.26 -10.32 5.24
N ALA A 26 -10.16 -10.07 6.20
CA ALA A 26 -11.45 -10.76 6.28
C ALA A 26 -12.33 -10.46 5.05
N ALA A 27 -12.33 -9.23 4.55
CA ALA A 27 -13.06 -8.86 3.34
C ALA A 27 -12.49 -9.57 2.09
N LEU A 28 -11.17 -9.70 1.98
CA LEU A 28 -10.53 -10.48 0.91
C LEU A 28 -10.89 -11.96 1.00
N ALA A 29 -10.82 -12.55 2.20
CA ALA A 29 -11.21 -13.94 2.42
C ALA A 29 -12.68 -14.18 2.04
N ALA A 30 -13.59 -13.31 2.48
CA ALA A 30 -15.00 -13.39 2.10
C ALA A 30 -15.20 -13.26 0.57
N GLY A 31 -14.49 -12.33 -0.08
CA GLY A 31 -14.51 -12.18 -1.53
C GLY A 31 -14.08 -13.44 -2.27
N ALA A 32 -13.05 -14.14 -1.76
CA ALA A 32 -12.57 -15.39 -2.35
C ALA A 32 -13.62 -16.52 -2.34
N PHE A 33 -14.52 -16.55 -1.36
CA PHE A 33 -15.56 -17.58 -1.26
C PHE A 33 -16.87 -17.18 -1.96
N LEU A 34 -17.19 -15.89 -2.02
CA LEU A 34 -18.46 -15.39 -2.56
C LEU A 34 -18.41 -15.13 -4.07
N ASP A 35 -17.36 -14.45 -4.54
CA ASP A 35 -17.19 -14.09 -5.96
C ASP A 35 -15.68 -13.91 -6.26
N PRO A 36 -14.99 -15.00 -6.64
CA PRO A 36 -13.55 -14.96 -6.90
C PRO A 36 -13.17 -13.98 -8.01
N ALA A 37 -13.98 -13.87 -9.06
CA ALA A 37 -13.66 -13.01 -10.20
C ALA A 37 -13.68 -11.53 -9.81
N ARG A 38 -14.70 -11.13 -9.04
CA ARG A 38 -14.81 -9.76 -8.52
C ARG A 38 -13.76 -9.46 -7.46
N MET A 39 -13.37 -10.46 -6.66
CA MET A 39 -12.29 -10.33 -5.68
C MET A 39 -10.98 -9.91 -6.35
N TRP A 40 -10.57 -10.58 -7.44
CA TRP A 40 -9.33 -10.25 -8.15
C TRP A 40 -9.34 -8.81 -8.68
N ALA A 41 -10.43 -8.38 -9.31
CA ALA A 41 -10.56 -7.02 -9.83
C ALA A 41 -10.48 -5.96 -8.71
N ASN A 42 -11.13 -6.22 -7.57
CA ASN A 42 -11.07 -5.32 -6.41
C ASN A 42 -9.66 -5.27 -5.79
N LEU A 43 -8.96 -6.41 -5.72
CA LEU A 43 -7.59 -6.45 -5.21
C LEU A 43 -6.64 -5.68 -6.12
N LEU A 44 -6.79 -5.80 -7.44
CA LEU A 44 -6.02 -5.02 -8.42
C LEU A 44 -6.24 -3.52 -8.26
N ILE A 45 -7.50 -3.06 -8.23
CA ILE A 45 -7.83 -1.63 -8.09
C ILE A 45 -7.29 -1.07 -6.77
N ASN A 46 -7.48 -1.81 -5.67
CA ASN A 46 -6.98 -1.40 -4.36
C ASN A 46 -5.46 -1.27 -4.35
N ASN A 47 -4.74 -2.31 -4.82
CA ASN A 47 -3.29 -2.28 -4.85
C ASN A 47 -2.76 -1.19 -5.77
N PHE A 48 -3.36 -1.00 -6.96
CA PHE A 48 -2.98 0.05 -7.90
C PHE A 48 -3.13 1.46 -7.30
N TYR A 49 -4.22 1.71 -6.58
CA TYR A 49 -4.46 2.98 -5.90
C TYR A 49 -3.34 3.31 -4.89
N TYR A 50 -3.05 2.40 -3.95
CA TYR A 50 -2.02 2.63 -2.94
C TYR A 50 -0.60 2.65 -3.50
N THR A 51 -0.33 1.84 -4.53
CA THR A 51 0.96 1.86 -5.25
C THR A 51 1.19 3.23 -5.89
N SER A 52 0.18 3.78 -6.55
CA SER A 52 0.26 5.10 -7.19
C SER A 52 0.54 6.21 -6.18
N LEU A 53 -0.11 6.17 -5.02
CA LEU A 53 0.15 7.12 -3.93
C LEU A 53 1.57 6.98 -3.37
N ALA A 54 2.05 5.75 -3.18
CA ALA A 54 3.41 5.49 -2.67
C ALA A 54 4.49 5.93 -3.66
N LEU A 55 4.27 5.73 -4.97
CA LEU A 55 5.16 6.21 -6.04
C LEU A 55 5.14 7.73 -6.15
N ALA A 56 3.97 8.37 -6.06
CA ALA A 56 3.86 9.83 -6.04
C ALA A 56 4.62 10.43 -4.84
N ALA A 57 4.52 9.82 -3.66
CA ALA A 57 5.29 10.21 -2.48
C ALA A 57 6.81 10.03 -2.68
N ALA A 58 7.24 8.93 -3.30
CA ALA A 58 8.64 8.68 -3.60
C ALA A 58 9.20 9.71 -4.60
N PHE A 59 8.43 10.01 -5.65
CA PHE A 59 8.78 11.02 -6.64
C PHE A 59 8.86 12.42 -6.02
N PHE A 60 7.89 12.77 -5.17
CA PHE A 60 7.90 14.03 -4.44
C PHE A 60 9.14 14.16 -3.55
N LEU A 61 9.50 13.11 -2.80
CA LEU A 61 10.75 13.07 -2.02
C LEU A 61 11.99 13.27 -2.89
N ALA A 62 12.06 12.60 -4.04
CA ALA A 62 13.18 12.75 -4.97
C ALA A 62 13.36 14.21 -5.41
N ILE A 63 12.27 14.91 -5.73
CA ILE A 63 12.30 16.34 -6.06
C ILE A 63 12.82 17.16 -4.87
N LEU A 64 12.32 16.92 -3.66
CA LEU A 64 12.76 17.68 -2.48
C LEU A 64 14.26 17.52 -2.22
N TYR A 65 14.80 16.31 -2.43
CA TYR A 65 16.23 16.03 -2.29
C TYR A 65 17.07 16.68 -3.39
N VAL A 66 16.66 16.59 -4.66
CA VAL A 66 17.40 17.19 -5.79
C VAL A 66 17.42 18.72 -5.69
N THR A 67 16.32 19.32 -5.27
CA THR A 67 16.19 20.79 -5.16
C THR A 67 16.71 21.36 -3.85
N ASN A 68 17.15 20.51 -2.91
CA ASN A 68 17.50 20.90 -1.54
C ASN A 68 16.41 21.75 -0.85
N ALA A 69 15.15 21.36 -1.04
CA ALA A 69 14.00 22.10 -0.52
C ALA A 69 13.89 22.01 1.02
N GLY A 70 14.24 23.10 1.72
CA GLY A 70 14.23 23.14 3.19
C GLY A 70 12.83 23.22 3.83
N TRP A 71 11.83 23.73 3.10
CA TRP A 71 10.48 23.96 3.64
C TRP A 71 9.73 22.66 4.00
N ALA A 72 10.01 21.56 3.30
CA ALA A 72 9.38 20.26 3.55
C ALA A 72 10.04 19.43 4.65
N SER A 73 11.13 19.92 5.24
CA SER A 73 11.89 19.22 6.28
C SER A 73 11.04 18.78 7.49
N ASN A 74 10.02 19.57 7.84
CA ASN A 74 9.13 19.31 8.96
C ASN A 74 8.15 18.15 8.72
N PHE A 75 7.73 17.91 7.48
CA PHE A 75 6.71 16.90 7.16
C PHE A 75 7.18 15.81 6.19
N LYS A 76 8.45 15.82 5.74
CA LYS A 76 9.03 14.78 4.86
C LYS A 76 8.86 13.34 5.37
N ARG A 77 8.67 13.16 6.69
CA ARG A 77 8.41 11.86 7.32
C ARG A 77 7.10 11.22 6.85
N VAL A 78 6.12 12.02 6.41
CA VAL A 78 4.83 11.52 5.89
C VAL A 78 5.03 10.83 4.54
N PRO A 79 5.57 11.48 3.48
CA PRO A 79 5.83 10.79 2.23
C PRO A 79 6.87 9.66 2.39
N GLU A 80 7.84 9.77 3.30
CA GLU A 80 8.76 8.66 3.61
C GLU A 80 8.01 7.43 4.15
N ALA A 81 7.01 7.64 5.01
CA ALA A 81 6.16 6.57 5.52
C ALA A 81 5.25 5.98 4.43
N MET A 82 4.76 6.79 3.49
CA MET A 82 3.96 6.31 2.35
C MET A 82 4.80 5.44 1.41
N THR A 83 6.04 5.83 1.10
CA THR A 83 6.94 5.04 0.26
C THR A 83 7.28 3.68 0.85
N ARG A 84 7.23 3.52 2.18
CA ARG A 84 7.42 2.20 2.84
C ARG A 84 6.33 1.18 2.49
N PHE A 85 5.25 1.58 1.83
CA PHE A 85 4.25 0.65 1.31
C PHE A 85 4.73 -0.13 0.07
N LEU A 86 5.74 0.37 -0.67
CA LEU A 86 6.17 -0.23 -1.95
C LEU A 86 6.54 -1.73 -1.86
N PRO A 87 7.24 -2.23 -0.83
CA PRO A 87 7.48 -3.68 -0.70
C PRO A 87 6.20 -4.49 -0.53
N VAL A 88 5.20 -3.95 0.18
CA VAL A 88 3.89 -4.59 0.34
C VAL A 88 3.12 -4.57 -0.98
N ALA A 89 3.15 -3.45 -1.69
CA ALA A 89 2.56 -3.33 -3.03
C ALA A 89 3.13 -4.36 -4.01
N LEU A 90 4.44 -4.61 -3.96
CA LEU A 90 5.10 -5.63 -4.77
C LEU A 90 4.57 -7.03 -4.44
N LEU A 91 4.47 -7.39 -3.16
CA LEU A 91 3.93 -8.69 -2.74
C LEU A 91 2.47 -8.88 -3.18
N LEU A 92 1.65 -7.84 -3.05
CA LEU A 92 0.27 -7.87 -3.52
C LEU A 92 0.20 -7.99 -5.05
N MET A 93 1.09 -7.31 -5.78
CA MET A 93 1.16 -7.42 -7.24
C MET A 93 1.56 -8.83 -7.69
N LEU A 94 2.53 -9.45 -7.01
CA LEU A 94 2.90 -10.85 -7.29
C LEU A 94 1.74 -11.82 -7.03
N THR A 95 0.92 -11.55 -6.03
CA THR A 95 -0.28 -12.35 -5.73
C THR A 95 -1.31 -12.28 -6.87
N LEU A 96 -1.39 -11.17 -7.61
CA LEU A 96 -2.32 -11.02 -8.73
C LEU A 96 -1.97 -11.90 -9.94
N VAL A 97 -0.76 -12.44 -10.02
CA VAL A 97 -0.37 -13.40 -11.07
C VAL A 97 -1.27 -14.64 -11.03
N PHE A 98 -1.68 -15.09 -9.84
CA PHE A 98 -2.62 -16.21 -9.69
C PHE A 98 -4.04 -15.89 -10.20
N GLY A 99 -4.41 -14.61 -10.24
CA GLY A 99 -5.69 -14.12 -10.75
C GLY A 99 -5.66 -13.67 -12.22
N MET A 100 -4.53 -13.85 -12.92
CA MET A 100 -4.30 -13.29 -14.26
C MET A 100 -5.40 -13.66 -15.27
N HIS A 101 -5.80 -14.94 -15.29
CA HIS A 101 -6.88 -15.43 -16.15
C HIS A 101 -8.25 -14.83 -15.82
N SER A 102 -8.49 -14.43 -14.58
CA SER A 102 -9.74 -13.73 -14.24
C SER A 102 -9.72 -12.25 -14.60
N LEU A 103 -8.54 -11.63 -14.68
CA LEU A 103 -8.37 -10.19 -14.84
C LEU A 103 -8.20 -9.77 -16.30
N TYR A 104 -7.45 -10.58 -17.06
CA TYR A 104 -6.96 -10.20 -18.36
C TYR A 104 -7.47 -11.15 -19.42
N HIS A 105 -8.33 -10.66 -20.30
CA HIS A 105 -8.93 -11.49 -21.35
C HIS A 105 -7.86 -12.13 -22.25
N TRP A 106 -6.82 -11.37 -22.62
CA TRP A 106 -5.69 -11.83 -23.45
C TRP A 106 -4.89 -12.99 -22.86
N SER A 107 -5.06 -13.31 -21.57
CA SER A 107 -4.36 -14.42 -20.94
C SER A 107 -5.06 -15.77 -21.13
N HIS A 108 -6.26 -15.79 -21.71
CA HIS A 108 -6.93 -17.04 -22.07
C HIS A 108 -6.30 -17.61 -23.34
N HIS A 109 -6.17 -18.94 -23.38
CA HIS A 109 -5.51 -19.64 -24.48
C HIS A 109 -6.31 -19.60 -25.81
N ASP A 110 -7.59 -19.25 -25.71
CA ASP A 110 -8.57 -19.25 -26.81
C ASP A 110 -8.87 -17.83 -27.35
N ALA A 111 -8.14 -16.81 -26.88
CA ALA A 111 -8.31 -15.40 -27.27
C ALA A 111 -7.48 -15.00 -28.50
#